data_AF-A0A0W0SM19-F1
#
_entry.id   AF-A0A0W0SM19-F1
#
_cell.length_a   1.000
_cell.length_b   1.000
_cell.length_c   1.000
_cell.angle_alpha   90.00
_cell.angle_beta   90.00
_cell.angle_gamma   90.00
#
_symmetry.space_group_name_H-M   'P 1'
#
loop_
_entity.id
_entity.type
_entity.pdbx_description
1 polymer ?
#
loop_
_entity_poly.entity_id
_entity_poly.type
_entity_poly.pdbx_seq_one_letter_code
_entity_poly.pdbx_strand_id
1 'polypeptide(L)'
;MAAQNSWLFYDSLRMRLANKAYTEVRPIAPIDLAFLKQTMGGLVPKVIAVTNSMDSTDSPTTTFRYTTTWFKNLLGNGGAGVLLYVYWQPTAAVVDEVLQLGNGMLGYGQVVAGVYDLFSNRYWMSDHMNWPHEIFQ
;
A
#
# COMPACT_ATOMS: atom_id res chain seq x y z
N MET A 1 -11.81 -17.76 8.39
CA MET A 1 -12.43 -16.95 7.32
C MET A 1 -11.54 -15.78 6.91
N ALA A 2 -11.17 -14.89 7.83
CA ALA A 2 -10.28 -13.74 7.55
C ALA A 2 -8.95 -14.12 6.86
N ALA A 3 -8.22 -15.12 7.38
CA ALA A 3 -6.95 -15.58 6.80
C ALA A 3 -7.08 -16.19 5.39
N GLN A 4 -8.21 -16.83 5.08
CA GLN A 4 -8.46 -17.37 3.74
C GLN A 4 -8.77 -16.24 2.75
N ASN A 5 -9.54 -15.23 3.19
CA ASN A 5 -9.85 -14.06 2.38
C ASN A 5 -8.62 -13.19 2.12
N SER A 6 -7.73 -13.02 3.10
CA SER A 6 -6.46 -12.32 2.89
C SER A 6 -5.58 -13.05 1.90
N TRP A 7 -5.53 -14.39 1.94
CA TRP A 7 -4.76 -15.18 0.97
C TRP A 7 -5.31 -15.03 -0.45
N LEU A 8 -6.63 -15.14 -0.64
CA LEU A 8 -7.27 -14.93 -1.94
C LEU A 8 -7.05 -13.50 -2.47
N PHE A 9 -7.16 -12.51 -1.58
CA PHE A 9 -6.86 -11.12 -1.92
C PHE A 9 -5.41 -10.97 -2.40
N TYR A 10 -4.44 -11.55 -1.69
CA TYR A 10 -3.02 -11.50 -2.05
C TYR A 10 -2.71 -12.16 -3.39
N ASP A 11 -3.31 -13.31 -3.67
CA ASP A 11 -3.13 -14.00 -4.96
C ASP A 11 -3.72 -13.17 -6.11
N SER A 12 -4.92 -12.63 -5.93
CA SER A 12 -5.55 -11.75 -6.93
C SER A 12 -4.74 -10.48 -7.18
N LEU A 13 -4.16 -9.91 -6.13
CA LEU A 13 -3.34 -8.70 -6.20
C LEU A 13 -2.03 -8.97 -6.94
N ARG A 14 -1.35 -10.10 -6.65
CA ARG A 14 -0.14 -10.52 -7.37
C ARG A 14 -0.40 -10.62 -8.87
N MET A 15 -1.43 -11.36 -9.27
CA MET A 15 -1.76 -11.52 -10.70
C MET A 15 -2.05 -10.18 -11.36
N ARG A 16 -2.83 -9.32 -10.71
CA ARG A 16 -3.20 -8.01 -11.24
C ARG A 16 -2.00 -7.08 -11.41
N LEU A 17 -1.15 -7.00 -10.38
CA LEU A 17 0.03 -6.14 -10.41
C LEU A 17 1.06 -6.66 -11.42
N ALA A 18 1.24 -7.98 -11.53
CA ALA A 18 2.08 -8.58 -12.57
C ALA A 18 1.62 -8.22 -13.98
N ASN A 19 0.31 -8.26 -14.26
CA ASN A 19 -0.27 -7.83 -15.55
C ASN A 19 -0.03 -6.34 -15.86
N LYS A 20 0.26 -5.54 -14.84
CA LYS A 20 0.60 -4.11 -14.95
C LYS A 20 2.11 -3.84 -14.94
N ALA A 21 2.93 -4.88 -15.11
CA ALA A 21 4.38 -4.84 -15.09
C ALA A 21 4.98 -4.36 -13.74
N TYR A 22 4.29 -4.64 -12.64
CA TYR A 22 4.92 -4.59 -11.32
C TYR A 22 5.68 -5.90 -11.06
N THR A 23 6.86 -5.77 -10.46
CA THR A 23 7.67 -6.90 -10.00
C THR A 23 7.57 -6.99 -8.48
N GLU A 24 7.31 -8.20 -7.95
CA GLU A 24 7.35 -8.43 -6.50
C GLU A 24 8.78 -8.22 -5.99
N VAL A 25 8.92 -7.43 -4.92
CA VAL A 25 10.20 -7.14 -4.26
C VAL A 25 10.14 -7.61 -2.82
N ARG A 26 11.30 -7.89 -2.23
CA ARG A 26 11.36 -8.40 -0.86
C ARG A 26 10.84 -7.33 0.13
N PRO A 27 9.76 -7.60 0.88
CA PRO A 27 9.25 -6.68 1.89
C PRO A 27 10.11 -6.71 3.16
N ILE A 28 9.92 -5.70 4.02
CA ILE A 28 10.42 -5.69 5.41
C ILE A 28 9.26 -5.91 6.37
N ALA A 29 9.49 -6.51 7.53
CA ALA A 29 8.42 -6.60 8.55
C ALA A 29 7.94 -5.19 8.95
N PRO A 30 6.63 -4.96 9.15
CA PRO A 30 5.51 -5.93 9.09
C PRO A 30 4.77 -5.96 7.73
N ILE A 31 5.43 -5.59 6.63
CA ILE A 31 4.88 -5.68 5.28
C ILE A 31 4.86 -7.15 4.84
N ASP A 32 3.71 -7.61 4.35
CA ASP A 32 3.53 -8.96 3.82
C ASP A 32 3.90 -9.05 2.34
N LEU A 33 3.54 -8.04 1.55
CA LEU A 33 3.78 -7.99 0.11
C LEU A 33 4.32 -6.63 -0.31
N ALA A 34 5.21 -6.63 -1.29
CA ALA A 34 5.71 -5.41 -1.89
C ALA A 34 5.94 -5.58 -3.38
N PHE A 35 5.62 -4.55 -4.14
CA PHE A 35 5.71 -4.55 -5.60
C PHE A 35 6.32 -3.24 -6.08
N LEU A 36 7.25 -3.31 -7.01
CA LEU A 36 7.88 -2.17 -7.66
C LEU A 36 7.58 -2.19 -9.15
N LYS A 37 7.08 -1.07 -9.67
CA LYS A 37 7.05 -0.79 -11.10
C LYS A 37 8.11 0.24 -11.40
N GLN A 38 9.18 -0.22 -12.06
CA GLN A 38 10.16 0.68 -12.63
C GLN A 38 9.59 1.30 -13.91
N THR A 39 9.89 2.58 -14.10
CA THR A 39 9.39 3.36 -15.23
C THR A 39 10.57 3.97 -15.96
N MET A 40 10.57 3.88 -17.30
CA MET A 40 11.55 4.54 -18.16
C MET A 40 10.95 5.81 -18.77
N GLY A 41 11.81 6.78 -19.13
CA GLY A 41 11.39 7.93 -19.94
C GLY A 41 10.63 9.05 -19.20
N GLY A 42 11.00 9.36 -17.95
CA GLY A 42 10.42 10.49 -17.19
C GLY A 42 9.15 10.18 -16.41
N LEU A 43 8.67 8.94 -16.49
CA LEU A 43 7.63 8.41 -15.62
C LEU A 43 8.18 8.05 -14.24
N VAL A 44 7.33 8.09 -13.23
CA VAL A 44 7.69 8.00 -11.81
C VAL A 44 7.65 6.56 -11.32
N PRO A 45 8.74 6.02 -10.73
CA PRO A 45 8.74 4.69 -10.16
C PRO A 45 7.65 4.57 -9.09
N LYS A 46 6.90 3.46 -9.09
CA LYS A 46 5.82 3.23 -8.12
C LYS A 46 6.10 2.00 -7.26
N VAL A 47 5.95 2.14 -5.95
CA VAL A 47 5.99 1.00 -5.01
C VAL A 47 4.63 0.86 -4.34
N ILE A 48 4.09 -0.35 -4.35
CA ILE A 48 2.90 -0.73 -3.61
C ILE A 48 3.34 -1.73 -2.55
N ALA A 49 3.09 -1.44 -1.29
CA ALA A 49 3.30 -2.39 -0.21
C ALA A 49 1.98 -2.68 0.50
N VAL A 50 1.85 -3.88 1.05
CA VAL A 50 0.64 -4.36 1.70
C VAL A 50 1.01 -4.92 3.06
N THR A 51 0.27 -4.53 4.09
CA THR A 51 0.41 -5.08 5.44
C THR A 51 -0.95 -5.56 5.93
N ASN A 52 -0.97 -6.76 6.49
CA ASN A 52 -2.10 -7.34 7.19
C ASN A 52 -2.16 -6.76 8.59
N SER A 53 -3.18 -5.98 8.86
CA SER A 53 -3.38 -5.30 10.14
C SER A 53 -4.47 -5.96 10.99
N MET A 54 -4.97 -7.13 10.59
CA MET A 54 -6.03 -7.85 11.33
C MET A 54 -5.56 -8.32 12.71
N ASP A 55 -4.28 -8.71 12.84
CA ASP A 55 -3.70 -9.25 14.07
C ASP A 55 -2.59 -8.35 14.65
N SER A 56 -2.40 -7.16 14.08
CA SER A 56 -1.35 -6.23 14.52
C SER A 56 -1.78 -5.47 15.78
N THR A 57 -0.88 -5.36 16.76
CA THR A 57 -1.03 -4.46 17.90
C THR A 57 -0.45 -3.06 17.64
N ASP A 58 0.31 -2.89 16.55
CA ASP A 58 0.92 -1.61 16.21
C ASP A 58 -0.12 -0.66 15.63
N SER A 59 -0.03 0.63 16.01
CA SER A 59 -0.85 1.66 15.38
C SER A 59 -0.48 1.83 13.89
N PRO A 60 -1.44 2.24 13.03
CA PRO A 60 -1.16 2.54 11.63
C PRO A 60 0.00 3.52 11.48
N THR A 61 -0.01 4.59 12.28
CA THR A 61 1.06 5.60 12.30
C THR A 61 2.44 5.00 12.58
N THR A 62 2.53 4.08 13.55
CA THR A 62 3.77 3.39 13.91
C THR A 62 4.31 2.58 12.73
N THR A 63 3.48 1.72 12.15
CA THR A 63 3.84 0.91 10.98
C THR A 63 4.28 1.77 9.80
N PHE A 64 3.59 2.89 9.56
CA PHE A 64 3.91 3.80 8.47
C PHE A 64 5.29 4.44 8.63
N ARG A 65 5.61 4.91 9.83
CA ARG A 65 6.92 5.53 10.13
C ARG A 65 8.06 4.54 9.92
N TYR A 66 7.91 3.30 10.38
CA TYR A 66 8.95 2.27 10.20
C TYR A 66 9.19 1.93 8.73
N THR A 67 8.12 1.82 7.96
CA THR A 67 8.19 1.40 6.56
C THR A 67 8.59 2.54 5.61
N THR A 68 8.38 3.79 5.99
CA THR A 68 8.71 4.98 5.17
C THR A 68 10.18 5.00 4.73
N THR A 69 11.12 4.65 5.61
CA THR A 69 12.55 4.63 5.24
C THR A 69 12.85 3.58 4.18
N TRP A 70 12.22 2.41 4.28
CA TRP A 70 12.37 1.35 3.28
C TRP A 70 11.79 1.76 1.92
N PHE A 71 10.61 2.39 1.90
CA PHE A 71 10.05 2.96 0.67
C PHE A 71 11.01 3.98 0.03
N LYS A 72 11.56 4.90 0.82
CA LYS A 72 12.49 5.92 0.32
C LYS A 72 13.77 5.31 -0.27
N ASN A 73 14.29 4.25 0.33
CA ASN A 73 15.46 3.54 -0.19
C ASN A 73 15.17 2.86 -1.54
N LEU A 74 13.95 2.37 -1.76
CA LEU A 74 13.54 1.77 -3.03
C LEU A 74 13.21 2.80 -4.12
N LEU A 75 12.54 3.89 -3.74
CA LEU A 75 12.01 4.90 -4.66
C LEU A 75 13.02 5.99 -5.03
N GLY A 76 14.06 6.18 -4.20
CA GLY A 76 14.94 7.34 -4.29
C GLY A 76 14.18 8.66 -4.17
N ASN A 77 14.71 9.71 -4.78
CA ASN A 77 14.15 11.06 -4.67
C ASN A 77 12.96 11.34 -5.61
N GLY A 78 12.67 10.41 -6.53
CA GLY A 78 11.72 10.65 -7.63
C GLY A 78 10.50 9.74 -7.65
N GLY A 79 10.45 8.69 -6.83
CA GLY A 79 9.39 7.68 -6.86
C GLY A 79 8.16 8.01 -6.00
N ALA A 80 7.10 7.24 -6.16
CA ALA A 80 5.88 7.32 -5.35
C ALA A 80 5.56 5.97 -4.70
N GLY A 81 5.15 5.99 -3.44
CA GLY A 81 4.87 4.81 -2.64
C GLY A 81 3.46 4.83 -2.07
N VAL A 82 2.85 3.67 -1.92
CA VAL A 82 1.61 3.49 -1.17
C VAL A 82 1.71 2.28 -0.26
N LEU A 83 1.39 2.48 1.02
CA LEU A 83 1.21 1.40 1.99
C LEU A 83 -0.28 1.11 2.18
N LEU A 84 -0.70 -0.08 1.75
CA LEU A 84 -2.06 -0.57 1.89
C LEU A 84 -2.20 -1.38 3.18
N TYR A 85 -3.02 -0.89 4.10
CA TYR A 85 -3.40 -1.59 5.31
C TYR A 85 -4.63 -2.45 5.03
N VAL A 86 -4.51 -3.74 5.31
CA VAL A 86 -5.59 -4.71 5.11
C VAL A 86 -6.22 -5.01 6.47
N TYR A 87 -7.50 -4.71 6.60
CA TYR A 87 -8.28 -4.93 7.81
C TYR A 87 -9.48 -5.84 7.56
N TRP A 88 -10.02 -6.39 8.64
CA TRP A 88 -11.34 -6.98 8.69
C TRP A 88 -12.28 -6.01 9.42
N GLN A 89 -13.13 -5.30 8.68
CA GLN A 89 -14.04 -4.28 9.22
C GLN A 89 -13.34 -3.18 10.04
N PRO A 90 -12.50 -2.33 9.41
CA PRO A 90 -11.87 -1.22 10.12
C PRO A 90 -12.92 -0.23 10.64
N THR A 91 -12.66 0.38 11.80
CA THR A 91 -13.50 1.47 12.31
C THR A 91 -13.28 2.74 11.51
N ALA A 92 -14.26 3.65 11.51
CA ALA A 92 -14.11 4.96 10.85
C ALA A 92 -12.88 5.73 11.36
N ALA A 93 -12.61 5.68 12.67
CA ALA A 93 -11.44 6.33 13.26
C ALA A 93 -10.10 5.79 12.71
N VAL A 94 -10.00 4.46 12.49
CA VAL A 94 -8.81 3.85 11.89
C VAL A 94 -8.67 4.27 10.43
N VAL A 95 -9.78 4.30 9.68
CA VAL A 95 -9.78 4.78 8.29
C VAL A 95 -9.31 6.24 8.22
N ASP A 96 -9.87 7.11 9.07
CA ASP A 96 -9.48 8.52 9.13
C ASP A 96 -8.02 8.72 9.52
N GLU A 97 -7.51 7.95 10.50
CA GLU A 97 -6.10 7.97 10.87
C GLU A 97 -5.21 7.60 9.67
N VAL A 98 -5.51 6.49 8.99
CA VAL A 98 -4.70 6.02 7.86
C VAL A 98 -4.73 7.02 6.71
N LEU A 99 -5.88 7.62 6.41
CA LEU A 99 -6.01 8.60 5.33
C LEU A 99 -5.27 9.92 5.62
N GLN A 100 -4.94 10.20 6.89
CA GLN A 100 -4.09 11.33 7.25
C GLN A 100 -2.60 11.03 7.06
N LEU A 101 -2.19 9.76 6.92
CA LEU A 101 -0.78 9.38 6.77
C LEU A 101 -0.24 9.74 5.38
N GLY A 102 0.81 10.55 5.38
CA GLY A 102 1.38 11.12 4.16
C GLY A 102 0.51 12.22 3.53
N ASN A 103 -0.62 12.57 4.14
CA ASN A 103 -1.48 13.65 3.67
C ASN A 103 -0.77 15.01 3.83
N GLY A 104 -0.85 15.87 2.81
CA GLY A 104 -0.09 17.12 2.71
C GLY A 104 1.30 17.00 2.06
N MET A 105 1.77 15.77 1.81
CA MET A 105 2.88 15.52 0.89
C MET A 105 2.24 15.29 -0.49
N LEU A 106 2.29 16.28 -1.39
CA LEU A 106 1.86 16.16 -2.81
C LEU A 106 3.07 16.44 -3.72
N GLY A 107 3.57 15.43 -4.45
CA GLY A 107 4.86 15.49 -5.17
C GLY A 107 5.65 14.17 -5.26
N TYR A 108 6.82 14.23 -5.91
CA TYR A 108 7.71 13.08 -6.07
C TYR A 108 8.52 12.77 -4.79
N GLY A 109 8.88 11.50 -4.57
CA GLY A 109 9.58 11.02 -3.37
C GLY A 109 8.66 10.73 -2.18
N GLN A 110 7.37 10.53 -2.42
CA GLN A 110 6.34 10.51 -1.38
C GLN A 110 5.73 9.15 -1.16
N VAL A 111 5.35 8.89 0.09
CA VAL A 111 4.65 7.68 0.50
C VAL A 111 3.32 8.13 1.09
N VAL A 112 2.23 7.52 0.64
CA VAL A 112 0.89 7.70 1.20
C VAL A 112 0.38 6.37 1.73
N ALA A 113 -0.73 6.39 2.47
CA ALA A 113 -1.38 5.19 2.95
C ALA A 113 -2.80 5.02 2.41
N GLY A 114 -3.28 3.78 2.46
CA GLY A 114 -4.64 3.41 2.13
C GLY A 114 -5.14 2.26 2.98
N VAL A 115 -6.45 2.08 3.04
CA VAL A 115 -7.12 0.99 3.72
C VAL A 115 -7.86 0.12 2.72
N TYR A 116 -7.81 -1.19 2.92
CA TYR A 116 -8.66 -2.16 2.27
C TYR A 116 -9.40 -3.00 3.32
N ASP A 117 -10.73 -2.99 3.27
CA ASP A 117 -11.59 -3.80 4.11
C ASP A 117 -11.97 -5.10 3.39
N LEU A 118 -11.43 -6.21 3.89
CA LEU A 118 -11.71 -7.56 3.38
C LEU A 118 -13.17 -7.98 3.58
N PHE A 119 -13.85 -7.46 4.61
CA PHE A 119 -15.22 -7.88 4.90
C PHE A 119 -16.22 -7.31 3.90
N SER A 120 -16.15 -5.99 3.65
CA SER A 120 -17.07 -5.31 2.72
C SER A 120 -16.53 -5.19 1.29
N ASN A 121 -15.30 -5.63 1.03
CA ASN A 121 -14.60 -5.45 -0.25
C ASN A 121 -14.57 -3.98 -0.69
N ARG A 122 -14.20 -3.09 0.24
CA ARG A 122 -14.11 -1.64 0.02
C ARG A 122 -12.71 -1.14 0.32
N TYR A 123 -12.36 -0.01 -0.26
CA TYR A 123 -11.09 0.65 -0.02
C TYR A 123 -11.26 2.15 0.21
N TRP A 124 -10.31 2.73 0.93
CA TRP A 124 -10.18 4.18 1.13
C TRP A 124 -8.72 4.54 0.95
N MET A 125 -8.41 5.41 0.00
CA MET A 125 -7.06 5.90 -0.24
C MET A 125 -7.10 7.19 -1.07
N SER A 126 -5.95 7.87 -1.18
CA SER A 126 -5.82 9.04 -2.03
C SER A 126 -5.90 8.67 -3.52
N ASP A 127 -6.64 9.46 -4.31
CA ASP A 127 -6.66 9.38 -5.78
C ASP A 127 -5.37 9.94 -6.42
N HIS A 128 -4.49 10.58 -5.63
CA HIS A 128 -3.22 11.07 -6.11
C HIS A 128 -2.40 9.92 -6.75
N MET A 129 -1.70 10.20 -7.86
CA MET A 129 -0.94 9.22 -8.64
C MET A 129 -1.76 8.04 -9.18
N ASN A 130 -3.09 8.16 -9.15
CA ASN A 130 -4.05 7.17 -9.65
C ASN A 130 -3.96 5.82 -8.90
N TRP A 131 -3.69 5.83 -7.59
CA TRP A 131 -3.48 4.60 -6.81
C TRP A 131 -4.64 3.60 -6.89
N PRO A 132 -5.92 3.98 -6.79
CA PRO A 132 -7.01 3.03 -6.93
C PRO A 132 -6.98 2.29 -8.26
N HIS A 133 -6.67 2.99 -9.35
CA HIS A 133 -6.56 2.36 -10.67
C HIS A 133 -5.34 1.45 -10.73
N GLU A 134 -4.17 1.88 -10.24
CA GLU A 134 -2.95 1.05 -10.24
C GLU A 134 -3.14 -0.26 -9.45
N ILE A 135 -3.81 -0.21 -8.29
CA ILE A 135 -3.99 -1.37 -7.42
C ILE A 135 -5.21 -2.21 -7.83
N PHE A 136 -6.34 -1.59 -8.13
CA PHE A 136 -7.64 -2.28 -8.19
C PHE A 136 -8.32 -2.38 -9.57
N GLN A 137 -7.82 -1.71 -10.61
CA GLN A 137 -8.42 -1.76 -11.96
C GLN A 137 -7.42 -2.26 -12.99
#